data_AF-A0A8X7RHV0-F1
#
_entry.id   AF-A0A8X7RHV0-F1
#
_cell.length_a   1.000
_cell.length_b   1.000
_cell.length_c   1.000
_cell.angle_alpha   90.00
_cell.angle_beta   90.00
_cell.angle_gamma   90.00
#
_symmetry.space_group_name_H-M   'P 1'
#
loop_
_entity.id
_entity.type
_entity.pdbx_description
1 polymer ?
#
loop_
_entity_poly.entity_id
_entity_poly.type
_entity_poly.pdbx_seq_one_letter_code
_entity_poly.pdbx_strand_id
1 'polypeptide(L)'
;MERTISYLLFLTFFIISALVMIEAQGNLCRDGLGTCEDCDQKCKTKHGPSSESSCDRSVGVALCTCFYQCTPPTPPSPPTRPTCNSGTTLCTEQCSDSCCDTNCAQSHDGGHGICNSIGNTRLCLCEYPC
;
A
#
# COMPACT_ATOMS: atom_id res chain seq x y z
N MET A 1 32.24 25.48 -38.23
CA MET A 1 32.27 24.30 -37.32
C MET A 1 31.68 24.64 -35.96
N GLU A 2 32.09 25.74 -35.33
CA GLU A 2 31.62 26.17 -34.00
C GLU A 2 30.11 26.46 -33.91
N ARG A 3 29.52 27.08 -34.94
CA ARG A 3 28.09 27.40 -34.98
C ARG A 3 27.22 26.14 -35.00
N THR A 4 27.62 25.13 -35.77
CA THR A 4 26.93 23.83 -35.87
C THR A 4 27.04 23.03 -34.57
N ILE A 5 28.20 23.05 -33.92
CA ILE A 5 28.41 22.43 -32.61
C ILE A 5 27.54 23.12 -31.54
N SER A 6 27.47 24.45 -31.56
CA SER A 6 26.63 25.22 -30.63
C SER A 6 25.15 24.86 -30.79
N TYR A 7 24.63 24.75 -32.02
CA TYR A 7 23.25 24.30 -32.26
C TYR A 7 22.98 22.87 -31.76
N LEU A 8 23.93 21.95 -31.96
CA LEU A 8 23.80 20.57 -31.47
C LEU A 8 23.73 20.52 -29.94
N LEU A 9 24.53 21.35 -29.25
CA LEU A 9 24.50 21.45 -27.78
C LEU A 9 23.19 22.05 -27.26
N PHE A 10 22.63 23.06 -27.93
CA PHE A 10 21.33 23.61 -27.56
C PHE A 10 20.20 22.60 -27.79
N LEU A 11 20.22 21.88 -28.90
CA LEU A 11 19.21 20.85 -29.19
C LEU A 11 19.27 19.69 -28.18
N THR A 12 20.46 19.22 -27.81
CA THR A 12 20.59 18.17 -26.79
C THR A 12 20.12 18.64 -25.43
N PHE A 13 20.43 19.87 -25.03
CA PHE A 13 19.94 20.46 -23.78
C PHE A 13 18.41 20.54 -23.74
N PHE A 14 17.77 20.97 -24.84
CA PHE A 14 16.31 21.01 -24.94
C PHE A 14 15.67 19.61 -24.86
N ILE A 15 16.25 18.61 -25.52
CA ILE A 15 15.75 17.23 -25.49
C ILE A 15 15.86 16.65 -24.07
N ILE A 16 17.00 16.85 -23.39
CA ILE A 16 17.20 16.38 -22.01
C ILE A 16 16.21 17.07 -21.06
N SER A 17 16.02 18.38 -21.20
CA SER A 17 15.06 19.14 -20.39
C SER A 17 13.62 18.64 -20.60
N ALA A 18 13.23 18.38 -21.85
CA ALA A 18 11.91 17.82 -22.15
C ALA A 18 11.71 16.41 -21.56
N LEU A 19 12.73 15.55 -21.62
CA LEU A 19 12.68 14.20 -21.01
C LEU A 19 12.48 14.26 -19.49
N VAL A 20 13.18 15.16 -18.80
CA VAL A 20 13.01 15.35 -17.34
C VAL A 20 11.59 15.83 -16.97
N MET A 21 10.98 16.66 -17.81
CA MET A 21 9.60 17.13 -17.60
C MET A 21 8.57 15.99 -17.77
N ILE A 22 8.85 15.02 -18.64
CA ILE A 22 7.96 13.86 -18.88
C ILE A 22 7.96 12.91 -17.68
N GLU A 23 9.11 12.67 -17.05
CA GLU A 23 9.23 11.84 -15.84
C GLU A 23 8.48 12.45 -14.63
N ALA A 24 8.45 13.79 -14.51
CA ALA A 24 7.74 14.48 -13.42
C ALA A 24 6.20 14.35 -13.52
N GLN A 25 5.67 14.08 -14.71
CA GLN A 25 4.23 14.00 -14.95
C GLN A 25 3.65 12.60 -14.72
N GLY A 26 4.50 11.56 -14.76
CA GLY A 26 4.08 10.16 -14.59
C GLY A 26 3.60 9.81 -13.18
N ASN A 27 3.90 10.64 -12.17
CA ASN A 27 3.52 10.40 -10.78
C ASN A 27 2.61 11.48 -10.18
N LEU A 28 2.04 12.37 -10.99
CA LEU A 28 1.16 13.42 -10.49
C LEU A 28 -0.31 13.03 -10.67
N CYS A 29 -0.99 12.74 -9.57
CA CYS A 29 -2.41 12.44 -9.51
C CYS A 29 -3.24 13.72 -9.35
N ARG A 30 -4.46 13.72 -9.91
CA ARG A 30 -5.42 14.83 -9.82
C ARG A 30 -6.74 14.36 -9.22
N ASP A 31 -7.28 15.11 -8.28
CA ASP A 31 -8.57 14.84 -7.63
C ASP A 31 -9.42 16.11 -7.49
N GLY A 32 -10.74 15.99 -7.59
CA GLY A 32 -11.67 17.12 -7.50
C GLY A 32 -12.47 17.08 -6.19
N LEU A 33 -12.40 18.13 -5.37
CA LEU A 33 -13.03 18.19 -4.04
C LEU A 33 -14.24 19.13 -3.93
N GLY A 34 -14.86 19.48 -5.07
CA GLY A 34 -16.06 20.31 -5.08
C GLY A 34 -15.74 21.79 -4.94
N THR A 35 -16.30 22.50 -3.96
CA THR A 35 -16.17 23.96 -3.83
C THR A 35 -14.79 24.41 -3.36
N CYS A 36 -14.45 25.66 -3.68
CA CYS A 36 -13.17 26.30 -3.34
C CYS A 36 -12.97 26.71 -1.88
N GLU A 37 -13.95 26.48 -1.00
CA GLU A 37 -13.81 26.77 0.42
C GLU A 37 -12.82 25.81 1.07
N ASP A 38 -11.78 26.37 1.70
CA ASP A 38 -10.67 25.64 2.33
C ASP A 38 -10.00 24.57 1.44
N CYS A 39 -9.94 24.83 0.13
CA CYS A 39 -9.45 23.87 -0.87
C CYS A 39 -8.05 23.33 -0.54
N ASP A 40 -7.12 24.20 -0.15
CA ASP A 40 -5.75 23.80 0.23
C ASP A 40 -5.73 22.85 1.44
N GLN A 41 -6.50 23.19 2.47
CA GLN A 41 -6.59 22.37 3.68
C GLN A 41 -7.25 21.02 3.39
N LYS A 42 -8.28 20.99 2.55
CA LYS A 42 -8.92 19.74 2.09
C LYS A 42 -7.97 18.86 1.31
N CYS A 43 -7.20 19.43 0.38
CA CYS A 43 -6.18 18.70 -0.37
C CYS A 43 -5.12 18.11 0.56
N LYS A 44 -4.57 18.94 1.48
CA LYS A 44 -3.55 18.50 2.44
C LYS A 44 -4.03 17.44 3.41
N THR A 45 -5.29 17.54 3.83
CA THR A 45 -5.93 16.55 4.71
C THR A 45 -6.12 15.21 4.00
N LYS A 46 -6.49 15.21 2.71
CA LYS A 46 -6.78 13.99 1.96
C LYS A 46 -5.54 13.30 1.38
N HIS A 47 -4.61 14.09 0.84
CA HIS A 47 -3.50 13.60 0.03
C HIS A 47 -2.12 13.88 0.65
N GLY A 48 -2.09 14.54 1.81
CA GLY A 48 -0.86 14.83 2.54
C GLY A 48 -0.32 16.25 2.30
N PRO A 49 0.67 16.68 3.11
CA PRO A 49 1.13 18.07 3.15
C PRO A 49 1.82 18.55 1.87
N SER A 50 2.29 17.62 1.03
CA SER A 50 2.92 17.90 -0.28
C SER A 50 1.91 18.09 -1.41
N SER A 51 0.60 17.95 -1.13
CA SER A 51 -0.43 18.21 -2.15
C SER A 51 -0.60 19.69 -2.41
N GLU A 52 -0.78 20.02 -3.68
CA GLU A 52 -1.09 21.36 -4.17
C GLU A 52 -2.57 21.46 -4.49
N SER A 53 -3.11 22.67 -4.38
CA SER A 53 -4.51 22.94 -4.65
C SER A 53 -4.67 24.05 -5.70
N SER A 54 -5.67 23.91 -6.56
CA SER A 54 -6.03 24.90 -7.56
C SER A 54 -7.53 25.11 -7.58
N CYS A 55 -7.93 26.37 -7.65
CA CYS A 55 -9.30 26.79 -7.61
C CYS A 55 -9.67 27.49 -8.92
N ASP A 56 -10.30 26.75 -9.81
CA ASP A 56 -10.72 27.27 -11.11
C ASP A 56 -12.11 27.91 -10.99
N ARG A 57 -12.19 29.22 -11.26
CA ARG A 57 -13.44 30.00 -11.23
C ARG A 57 -14.03 30.24 -12.61
N SER A 58 -13.46 29.63 -13.66
CA SER A 58 -13.80 29.91 -15.05
C SER A 58 -15.13 29.26 -15.49
N VAL A 59 -15.64 28.26 -14.76
CA VAL A 59 -16.81 27.45 -15.15
C VAL A 59 -18.06 27.77 -14.33
N GLY A 60 -18.23 29.02 -13.88
CA GLY A 60 -19.42 29.50 -13.15
C GLY A 60 -19.59 28.94 -11.73
N VAL A 61 -18.96 27.80 -11.43
CA VAL A 61 -18.82 27.20 -10.10
C VAL A 61 -17.32 27.08 -9.82
N ALA A 62 -16.87 27.63 -8.69
CA ALA A 62 -15.47 27.56 -8.28
C ALA A 62 -15.14 26.13 -7.83
N LEU A 63 -14.38 25.39 -8.65
CA LEU A 63 -14.06 23.99 -8.39
C LEU A 63 -12.64 23.82 -7.87
N CYS A 64 -12.53 23.14 -6.73
CA CYS A 64 -11.28 22.76 -6.09
C CYS A 64 -10.70 21.50 -6.76
N THR A 65 -9.47 21.62 -7.23
CA THR A 65 -8.65 20.54 -7.77
C THR A 65 -7.41 20.37 -6.90
N CYS A 66 -7.12 19.15 -6.48
CA CYS A 66 -5.87 18.79 -5.82
C CYS A 66 -4.91 18.11 -6.81
N PHE A 67 -3.62 18.42 -6.69
CA PHE A 67 -2.53 17.76 -7.36
C PHE A 67 -1.60 17.16 -6.30
N TYR A 68 -1.27 15.88 -6.42
CA TYR A 68 -0.48 15.18 -5.41
C TYR A 68 0.36 14.10 -6.06
N GLN A 69 1.45 13.71 -5.40
CA GLN A 69 2.20 12.54 -5.86
C GLN A 69 1.35 11.29 -5.65
N CYS A 70 1.12 10.53 -6.71
CA CYS A 70 0.54 9.21 -6.58
C CYS A 70 1.46 8.39 -5.68
N THR A 71 0.92 7.78 -4.63
CA THR A 71 1.61 6.65 -4.01
C THR A 71 1.72 5.57 -5.09
N PRO A 72 2.92 5.02 -5.34
CA PRO A 72 3.05 3.84 -6.16
C PRO A 72 2.03 2.81 -5.65
N PRO A 73 1.27 2.13 -6.52
CA PRO A 73 0.41 1.05 -6.07
C PRO A 73 1.30 0.10 -5.26
N THR A 74 0.93 -0.11 -4.00
CA THR A 74 1.62 -1.08 -3.14
C THR A 74 1.68 -2.37 -3.94
N PRO A 75 2.87 -2.96 -4.17
CA PRO A 75 2.94 -4.23 -4.87
C PRO A 75 1.97 -5.19 -4.19
N PRO A 76 1.18 -5.97 -4.97
CA PRO A 76 0.24 -6.91 -4.38
C PRO A 76 1.00 -7.75 -3.37
N SER A 77 0.46 -7.83 -2.15
CA SER A 77 1.04 -8.64 -1.10
C SER A 77 1.39 -10.02 -1.68
N PRO A 78 2.58 -10.58 -1.37
CA PRO A 78 2.94 -11.92 -1.82
C PRO A 78 1.77 -12.87 -1.53
N PRO A 79 1.45 -13.81 -2.43
CA PRO A 79 0.39 -14.78 -2.17
C PRO A 79 0.68 -15.43 -0.83
N THR A 80 -0.15 -15.11 0.17
CA THR A 80 -0.06 -15.72 1.48
C THR A 80 -0.39 -17.20 1.24
N ARG A 81 0.55 -18.10 1.57
CA ARG A 81 0.25 -19.53 1.49
C ARG A 81 -1.06 -19.78 2.25
N PRO A 82 -2.02 -20.50 1.67
CA PRO A 82 -3.27 -20.77 2.36
C PRO A 82 -2.97 -21.40 3.72
N THR A 83 -3.68 -20.94 4.75
CA THR A 83 -3.50 -21.47 6.09
C THR A 83 -4.57 -22.53 6.34
N CYS A 84 -4.13 -23.73 6.69
CA CYS A 84 -5.00 -24.83 7.08
C CYS A 84 -5.11 -24.91 8.60
N ASN A 85 -6.26 -25.38 9.07
CA ASN A 85 -6.52 -25.60 10.49
C ASN A 85 -6.86 -27.07 10.74
N SER A 86 -6.25 -27.67 11.75
CA SER A 86 -6.61 -29.00 12.24
C SER A 86 -6.87 -28.96 13.74
N GLY A 87 -7.92 -29.66 14.19
CA GLY A 87 -8.18 -29.90 15.60
C GLY A 87 -7.87 -31.36 15.90
N THR A 88 -6.93 -31.63 16.78
CA THR A 88 -6.41 -33.00 16.98
C THR A 88 -6.80 -33.61 18.31
N THR A 89 -6.62 -32.89 19.43
CA THR A 89 -6.79 -33.47 20.78
C THR A 89 -7.44 -32.48 21.76
N LEU A 90 -7.98 -32.98 22.87
CA LEU A 90 -8.39 -32.13 23.99
C LEU A 90 -7.15 -31.61 24.71
N CYS A 91 -7.14 -30.31 25.01
CA CYS A 91 -6.18 -29.74 25.95
C CYS A 91 -6.61 -30.07 27.38
N THR A 92 -5.67 -30.63 28.14
CA THR A 92 -5.82 -30.96 29.55
C THR A 92 -4.77 -30.20 30.36
N GLU A 93 -4.79 -30.30 31.69
CA GLU A 93 -3.70 -29.79 32.55
C GLU A 93 -2.31 -30.34 32.13
N GLN A 94 -2.28 -31.53 31.51
CA GLN A 94 -1.08 -32.19 31.03
C GLN A 94 -0.65 -31.75 29.62
N CYS A 95 -1.56 -31.16 28.83
CA CYS A 95 -1.25 -30.60 27.53
C CYS A 95 -1.74 -29.15 27.45
N SER A 96 -0.86 -28.24 27.90
CA SER A 96 -1.00 -26.80 27.80
C SER A 96 -0.72 -26.30 26.37
N ASP A 97 -0.84 -24.99 26.13
CA ASP A 97 -0.56 -24.38 24.83
C ASP A 97 0.82 -24.79 24.25
N SER A 98 1.87 -24.87 25.08
CA SER A 98 3.21 -25.27 24.64
C SER A 98 3.28 -26.73 24.18
N CYS A 99 2.54 -27.63 24.83
CA CYS A 99 2.41 -29.02 24.40
C CYS A 99 1.67 -29.10 23.05
N CYS A 100 0.56 -28.37 22.92
CA CYS A 100 -0.20 -28.28 21.68
C CYS A 100 0.67 -27.76 20.54
N ASP A 101 1.36 -26.64 20.75
CA ASP A 101 2.27 -26.03 19.79
C ASP A 101 3.36 -26.98 19.30
N THR A 102 4.03 -27.66 20.23
CA THR A 102 5.10 -28.60 19.91
C THR A 102 4.59 -29.75 19.05
N ASN A 103 3.41 -30.29 19.36
CA ASN A 103 2.79 -31.36 18.56
C ASN A 103 2.36 -30.87 17.17
N CYS A 104 1.83 -29.65 17.08
CA CYS A 104 1.45 -29.03 15.82
C CYS A 104 2.67 -28.80 14.93
N ALA A 105 3.75 -28.24 15.47
CA ALA A 105 5.00 -28.01 14.77
C ALA A 105 5.71 -29.31 14.33
N GLN A 106 5.52 -30.41 15.07
CA GLN A 106 6.01 -31.74 14.68
C GLN A 106 5.15 -32.39 13.58
N SER A 107 3.85 -32.10 13.56
CA SER A 107 2.90 -32.71 12.62
C SER A 107 2.82 -31.96 11.29
N HIS A 108 3.09 -30.65 11.31
CA HIS A 108 2.98 -29.77 10.16
C HIS A 108 4.17 -28.81 10.11
N ASP A 109 4.88 -28.77 8.98
CA ASP A 109 6.00 -27.85 8.78
C ASP A 109 5.53 -26.40 8.86
N GLY A 110 6.08 -25.65 9.84
CA GLY A 110 5.65 -24.28 10.13
C GLY A 110 4.29 -24.19 10.83
N GLY A 111 3.79 -25.30 11.39
CA GLY A 111 2.58 -25.33 12.18
C GLY A 111 2.76 -24.73 13.58
N HIS A 112 1.74 -24.03 14.05
CA HIS A 112 1.64 -23.46 15.39
C HIS A 112 0.35 -23.92 16.07
N GLY A 113 0.42 -24.25 17.35
CA GLY A 113 -0.70 -24.82 18.10
C GLY A 113 -1.12 -24.02 19.31
N ILE A 114 -2.42 -23.85 19.52
CA ILE A 114 -2.97 -23.22 20.72
C ILE A 114 -4.16 -24.00 21.30
N CYS A 115 -4.34 -23.93 22.61
CA CYS A 115 -5.47 -24.52 23.31
C CYS A 115 -6.68 -23.59 23.29
N ASN A 116 -7.50 -23.72 22.26
CA ASN A 116 -8.71 -22.93 22.07
C ASN A 116 -9.94 -23.59 22.73
N SER A 117 -10.89 -22.79 23.22
CA SER A 117 -12.10 -23.29 23.88
C SER A 117 -13.28 -23.28 22.92
N ILE A 118 -13.84 -24.46 22.62
CA ILE A 118 -15.08 -24.59 21.86
C ILE A 118 -16.17 -25.06 22.81
N GLY A 119 -17.05 -24.13 23.21
CA GLY A 119 -18.02 -24.37 24.29
C GLY A 119 -17.31 -24.55 25.63
N ASN A 120 -17.56 -25.68 26.30
CA ASN A 120 -16.94 -26.02 27.59
C ASN A 120 -15.68 -26.90 27.45
N THR A 121 -15.24 -27.16 26.22
CA THR A 121 -14.13 -28.08 25.95
C THR A 121 -12.94 -27.31 25.38
N ARG A 122 -11.75 -27.52 25.94
CA ARG A 122 -10.50 -26.99 25.38
C ARG A 122 -9.92 -28.00 24.39
N LEU A 123 -9.65 -27.55 23.18
CA LEU A 123 -9.12 -28.35 22.07
C LEU A 123 -7.83 -27.71 21.56
N CYS A 124 -6.88 -28.54 21.18
CA CYS A 124 -5.66 -28.13 20.52
C CYS A 124 -5.99 -27.81 19.06
N LEU A 125 -5.88 -26.53 18.70
CA LEU A 125 -6.04 -26.00 17.35
C LEU A 125 -4.65 -25.79 16.75
N CYS A 126 -4.32 -26.53 15.71
CA CYS A 126 -3.12 -26.34 14.91
C CYS A 126 -3.43 -25.49 13.68
N GLU A 127 -2.67 -24.43 13.49
CA GLU A 127 -2.67 -23.57 12.32
C GLU A 127 -1.36 -23.81 11.55
N TYR A 128 -1.41 -24.12 10.26
CA TYR A 128 -0.22 -24.41 9.48
C TYR A 128 -0.34 -24.03 8.00
N PRO A 129 0.78 -23.75 7.31
CA PRO A 129 0.77 -23.52 5.87
C PRO A 129 0.36 -24.79 5.10
N CYS A 130 -0.58 -24.63 4.18
CA CYS A 130 -0.89 -25.54 3.08
C CYS A 130 -0.90 -24.73 1.76
#